data_AF-A0A7T5RQA8-F1
#
_entry.id   AF-A0A7T5RQA8-F1
#
_cell.length_a   1.000
_cell.length_b   1.000
_cell.length_c   1.000
_cell.angle_alpha   90.00
_cell.angle_beta   90.00
_cell.angle_gamma   90.00
#
_symmetry.space_group_name_H-M   'P 1'
#
loop_
_entity.id
_entity.type
_entity.pdbx_description
1 polymer ?
#
loop_
_entity_poly.entity_id
_entity_poly.type
_entity_poly.pdbx_seq_one_letter_code
_entity_poly.pdbx_strand_id
1 'polypeptide(L)'
;MSSSKHLPTRILAAVDGSEESMKAAGYAIELAKTTGGKVVALHVIQLPQYLSESVLSRLKEELTQRGQSALAGVQSSAQKSGVEVDCRVIEKTTSVVSALCDFASKDGAEMIVIGTRGTGGVAKLMLGSVAAGVTRSSTCPVLVVK
;
A
#
# COMPACT_ATOMS: atom_id res chain seq x y z
N MET A 1 7.22 -29.69 -4.92
CA MET A 1 8.15 -29.03 -3.99
C MET A 1 7.35 -28.61 -2.78
N SER A 2 7.63 -29.17 -1.61
CA SER A 2 6.88 -28.89 -0.38
C SER A 2 7.12 -27.44 0.04
N SER A 3 6.10 -26.59 -0.10
CA SER A 3 6.12 -25.23 0.43
C SER A 3 6.14 -25.34 1.96
N SER A 4 7.34 -25.28 2.56
CA SER A 4 7.46 -24.99 3.98
C SER A 4 6.64 -23.74 4.26
N LYS A 5 5.77 -23.78 5.28
CA LYS A 5 4.96 -22.64 5.72
C LYS A 5 5.89 -21.54 6.24
N HIS A 6 6.41 -20.72 5.34
CA HIS A 6 7.18 -19.54 5.71
C HIS A 6 6.20 -18.37 5.90
N LEU A 7 6.25 -17.74 7.08
CA LEU A 7 5.48 -16.54 7.36
C LEU A 7 6.19 -15.34 6.69
N PRO A 8 5.44 -14.37 6.14
CA PRO A 8 6.04 -13.29 5.38
C PRO A 8 6.91 -12.39 6.28
N THR A 9 8.13 -12.11 5.84
CA THR A 9 9.08 -11.21 6.54
C THR A 9 9.30 -9.89 5.82
N ARG A 10 8.86 -9.77 4.55
CA ARG A 10 8.80 -8.51 3.81
C ARG A 10 7.38 -8.24 3.34
N ILE A 11 6.71 -7.30 3.99
CA ILE A 11 5.28 -7.04 3.81
C ILE A 11 5.07 -5.67 3.16
N LEU A 12 4.39 -5.63 2.01
CA LEU A 12 3.98 -4.38 1.37
C LEU A 12 2.63 -3.93 1.90
N ALA A 13 2.56 -2.78 2.57
CA ALA A 13 1.30 -2.14 2.96
C ALA A 13 0.93 -1.07 1.93
N ALA A 14 -0.23 -1.21 1.28
CA ALA A 14 -0.76 -0.19 0.38
C ALA A 14 -1.51 0.89 1.19
N VAL A 15 -1.08 2.15 1.07
CA VAL A 15 -1.55 3.25 1.92
C VAL A 15 -2.08 4.38 1.03
N ASP A 16 -3.32 4.80 1.23
CA ASP A 16 -3.91 5.94 0.52
C ASP A 16 -4.46 7.04 1.45
N GLY A 17 -4.29 6.86 2.77
CA GLY A 17 -4.76 7.79 3.80
C GLY A 17 -6.20 7.54 4.25
N SER A 18 -6.91 6.57 3.66
CA SER A 18 -8.21 6.12 4.16
C SER A 18 -8.08 5.36 5.49
N GLU A 19 -9.16 5.35 6.29
CA GLU A 19 -9.20 4.61 7.56
C GLU A 19 -8.85 3.13 7.37
N GLU A 20 -9.40 2.50 6.33
CA GLU A 20 -9.13 1.10 6.01
C GLU A 20 -7.67 0.86 5.59
N SER A 21 -7.04 1.79 4.86
CA SER A 21 -5.63 1.69 4.52
C SER A 21 -4.73 1.82 5.75
N MET A 22 -5.10 2.67 6.72
CA MET A 22 -4.36 2.81 7.98
C MET A 22 -4.51 1.58 8.87
N LYS A 23 -5.71 0.97 8.93
CA LYS A 23 -5.90 -0.33 9.57
C LYS A 23 -5.04 -1.41 8.91
N ALA A 24 -5.04 -1.47 7.57
CA ALA A 24 -4.22 -2.41 6.82
C ALA A 24 -2.73 -2.28 7.15
N ALA A 25 -2.21 -1.06 7.20
CA ALA A 25 -0.83 -0.79 7.63
C ALA A 25 -0.56 -1.24 9.07
N GLY A 26 -1.51 -1.04 10.00
CA GLY A 26 -1.43 -1.55 11.37
C GLY A 26 -1.30 -3.08 11.44
N TYR A 27 -2.11 -3.80 10.66
CA TYR A 27 -1.99 -5.27 10.56
C TYR A 27 -0.65 -5.70 9.95
N ALA A 28 -0.14 -4.99 8.95
CA ALA A 28 1.18 -5.26 8.38
C ALA A 28 2.30 -5.10 9.43
N ILE A 29 2.22 -4.07 10.28
CA ILE A 29 3.16 -3.82 11.38
C ILE A 29 3.09 -4.96 12.40
N GLU A 30 1.90 -5.37 12.84
CA GLU A 30 1.76 -6.47 13.81
C GLU A 30 2.25 -7.83 13.25
N LEU A 31 2.00 -8.09 11.96
CA LEU A 31 2.54 -9.26 11.29
C LEU A 31 4.07 -9.22 11.25
N ALA A 32 4.67 -8.11 10.81
CA ALA A 32 6.12 -7.95 10.75
C ALA A 32 6.76 -8.09 12.15
N LYS A 33 6.13 -7.52 13.19
CA LYS A 33 6.56 -7.69 14.58
C LYS A 33 6.58 -9.16 15.01
N THR A 34 5.54 -9.90 14.66
CA THR A 34 5.40 -11.33 15.00
C THR A 34 6.38 -12.21 14.25
N THR A 35 6.71 -11.85 13.00
CA THR A 35 7.61 -12.64 12.14
C THR A 35 9.07 -12.20 12.20
N GLY A 36 9.39 -11.12 12.91
CA GLY A 36 10.72 -10.50 12.88
C GLY A 36 11.04 -9.86 11.53
N GLY A 37 10.01 -9.52 10.75
CA GLY A 37 10.12 -8.93 9.43
C GLY A 37 10.07 -7.40 9.44
N LYS A 38 9.83 -6.84 8.25
CA LYS A 38 9.70 -5.41 8.01
C LYS A 38 8.57 -5.07 7.05
N VAL A 39 8.17 -3.80 7.11
CA VAL A 39 7.09 -3.26 6.28
C VAL A 39 7.66 -2.31 5.22
N VAL A 40 7.13 -2.38 4.01
CA VAL A 40 7.23 -1.28 3.05
C VAL A 40 5.87 -0.64 2.95
N ALA A 41 5.74 0.62 3.37
CA ALA A 41 4.50 1.37 3.26
C ALA A 41 4.53 2.18 1.96
N LEU A 42 3.64 1.86 1.02
CA LEU A 42 3.65 2.41 -0.32
C LEU A 42 2.39 3.22 -0.61
N HIS A 43 2.59 4.49 -0.96
CA HIS A 43 1.58 5.35 -1.53
C HIS A 43 1.81 5.48 -3.05
N VAL A 44 0.77 5.25 -3.83
CA VAL A 44 0.83 5.35 -5.30
C VAL A 44 0.02 6.56 -5.76
N ILE A 45 0.69 7.50 -6.41
CA ILE A 45 0.07 8.62 -7.09
C ILE A 45 -0.15 8.24 -8.55
N GLN A 46 -1.41 8.12 -8.95
CA GLN A 46 -1.77 7.93 -10.35
C GLN A 46 -1.94 9.30 -11.03
N LEU A 47 -1.00 9.66 -11.92
CA LEU A 47 -1.03 10.92 -12.65
C LEU A 47 -1.75 10.77 -14.00
N PRO A 48 -2.68 11.67 -14.34
CA PRO A 48 -3.33 11.70 -15.66
C PRO A 48 -2.35 12.14 -16.75
N GLN A 49 -2.48 11.58 -17.95
CA GLN A 49 -1.55 11.81 -19.06
C GLN A 49 -1.88 13.05 -19.93
N TYR A 50 -3.09 13.61 -19.79
CA TYR A 50 -3.63 14.63 -20.70
C TYR A 50 -3.83 16.00 -20.04
N LEU A 51 -3.07 16.31 -18.99
CA LEU A 51 -3.10 17.63 -18.33
C LEU A 51 -1.95 18.51 -18.82
N SER A 52 -2.16 19.84 -18.78
CA SER A 52 -1.07 20.79 -18.98
C SER A 52 -0.04 20.68 -17.85
N GLU A 53 1.21 21.02 -18.16
CA GLU A 53 2.34 20.90 -17.22
C GLU A 53 2.13 21.68 -15.92
N SER A 54 1.55 22.88 -15.99
CA SER A 54 1.28 23.71 -14.82
C SER A 54 0.20 23.13 -13.90
N VAL A 55 -0.84 22.53 -14.47
CA VAL A 55 -1.90 21.84 -13.71
C VAL A 55 -1.36 20.54 -13.12
N LEU A 56 -0.61 19.77 -13.91
CA LEU A 56 0.00 18.52 -13.48
C LEU A 56 0.96 18.73 -12.30
N SER A 57 1.79 19.78 -12.35
CA SER A 57 2.76 20.09 -11.30
C SER A 57 2.09 20.40 -9.96
N ARG A 58 1.04 21.24 -9.97
CA ARG A 58 0.26 21.57 -8.77
C ARG A 58 -0.46 20.34 -8.20
N LEU A 59 -1.11 19.55 -9.05
CA LEU A 59 -1.78 18.33 -8.65
C LEU A 59 -0.79 17.32 -8.03
N LYS A 60 0.37 17.15 -8.66
CA LYS A 60 1.44 16.26 -8.17
C LYS A 60 1.91 16.69 -6.79
N GLU A 61 2.14 17.98 -6.57
CA GLU A 61 2.56 18.50 -5.27
C GLU A 61 1.52 18.19 -4.18
N GLU A 62 0.24 18.48 -4.45
CA GLU A 62 -0.86 18.20 -3.52
C GLU A 62 -0.99 16.71 -3.19
N LEU A 63 -0.93 15.84 -4.20
CA LEU A 63 -1.01 14.38 -4.01
C LEU A 63 0.22 13.84 -3.27
N THR A 64 1.40 14.40 -3.52
CA THR A 64 2.63 14.03 -2.82
C THR A 64 2.55 14.39 -1.33
N GLN A 65 2.08 15.59 -1.00
CA GLN A 65 1.90 16.01 0.39
C GLN A 65 0.87 15.14 1.13
N ARG A 66 -0.23 14.76 0.47
CA ARG A 66 -1.22 13.82 1.02
C ARG A 66 -0.61 12.45 1.29
N GLY A 67 0.12 11.91 0.31
CA GLY A 67 0.81 10.62 0.46
C GLY A 67 1.82 10.62 1.60
N GLN A 68 2.65 11.66 1.69
CA GLN A 68 3.61 11.82 2.77
C GLN A 68 2.93 11.91 4.15
N SER A 69 1.82 12.64 4.24
CA SER A 69 1.05 12.77 5.48
C SER A 69 0.48 11.42 5.94
N ALA A 70 -0.07 10.63 5.01
CA ALA A 70 -0.57 9.29 5.32
C ALA A 70 0.56 8.35 5.79
N LEU A 71 1.70 8.36 5.09
CA LEU A 71 2.86 7.55 5.44
C LEU A 71 3.49 7.95 6.77
N ALA A 72 3.47 9.23 7.16
CA ALA A 72 3.93 9.68 8.47
C ALA A 72 3.15 9.02 9.62
N GLY A 73 1.84 8.81 9.45
CA GLY A 73 1.02 8.06 10.41
C GLY A 73 1.46 6.61 10.56
N VAL A 74 1.82 5.96 9.45
CA VAL A 74 2.34 4.57 9.43
C VAL A 74 3.72 4.51 10.08
N GLN A 75 4.62 5.43 9.74
CA GLN A 75 5.95 5.56 10.34
C GLN A 75 5.87 5.68 11.87
N SER A 76 4.99 6.55 12.38
CA SER A 76 4.80 6.74 13.82
C SER A 76 4.30 5.45 14.49
N SER A 77 3.37 4.73 13.86
CA SER A 77 2.83 3.48 14.37
C SER A 77 3.89 2.38 14.41
N ALA A 78 4.69 2.24 13.35
CA ALA A 78 5.77 1.26 13.28
C ALA A 78 6.87 1.54 14.32
N GLN A 79 7.24 2.81 14.51
CA GLN A 79 8.21 3.21 15.53
C GLN A 79 7.75 2.83 16.94
N LYS A 80 6.48 3.06 17.28
CA LYS A 80 5.90 2.66 18.57
C LYS A 80 5.90 1.15 18.77
N SER A 81 5.76 0.38 17.70
CA SER A 81 5.78 -1.08 17.72
C SER A 81 7.18 -1.69 17.60
N GLY A 82 8.23 -0.89 17.39
CA GLY A 82 9.60 -1.36 17.22
C GLY A 82 9.85 -2.10 15.90
N VAL A 83 9.10 -1.77 14.85
CA VAL A 83 9.16 -2.43 13.53
C VAL A 83 9.84 -1.52 12.51
N GLU A 84 10.75 -2.07 11.70
CA GLU A 84 11.33 -1.37 10.56
C GLU A 84 10.24 -1.13 9.50
N VAL A 85 10.10 0.13 9.08
CA VAL A 85 9.24 0.49 7.95
C VAL A 85 9.99 1.40 6.98
N ASP A 86 9.90 1.07 5.69
CA ASP A 86 10.35 1.91 4.58
C ASP A 86 9.13 2.57 3.93
N CYS A 87 9.01 3.89 4.05
CA CYS A 87 7.89 4.65 3.52
C CYS A 87 8.24 5.22 2.14
N ARG A 88 7.44 4.90 1.11
CA ARG A 88 7.68 5.34 -0.27
C ARG A 88 6.43 5.94 -0.91
N VAL A 89 6.62 7.07 -1.57
CA VAL A 89 5.66 7.63 -2.52
C VAL A 89 6.19 7.35 -3.93
N ILE A 90 5.35 6.79 -4.80
CA ILE A 90 5.70 6.59 -6.22
C ILE A 90 4.66 7.22 -7.12
N GLU A 91 5.11 7.70 -8.27
CA GLU A 91 4.27 8.27 -9.32
C GLU A 91 4.16 7.30 -10.48
N LYS A 92 2.94 7.10 -10.99
CA LYS A 92 2.66 6.24 -12.13
C LYS A 92 1.59 6.83 -13.02
N THR A 93 1.73 6.61 -14.32
CA THR A 93 0.67 6.87 -15.30
C THR A 93 -0.20 5.63 -15.55
N THR A 94 0.27 4.47 -15.10
CA THR A 94 -0.48 3.20 -15.11
C THR A 94 -1.48 3.14 -13.95
N SER A 95 -2.35 2.13 -13.95
CA SER A 95 -3.28 1.89 -12.83
C SER A 95 -2.53 1.69 -11.49
N VAL A 96 -3.18 2.06 -10.39
CA VAL A 96 -2.67 1.77 -9.03
C VAL A 96 -2.47 0.26 -8.82
N VAL A 97 -3.35 -0.58 -9.38
CA VAL A 97 -3.27 -2.04 -9.25
C VAL A 97 -1.96 -2.57 -9.84
N SER A 98 -1.64 -2.21 -11.08
CA SER A 98 -0.38 -2.63 -11.73
C SER A 98 0.83 -2.06 -11.00
N ALA A 99 0.76 -0.81 -10.55
CA ALA A 99 1.84 -0.19 -9.78
C ALA A 99 2.17 -0.96 -8.49
N LEU A 100 1.16 -1.36 -7.73
CA LEU A 100 1.32 -2.14 -6.50
C LEU A 100 1.89 -3.53 -6.78
N CYS A 101 1.35 -4.25 -7.77
CA CYS A 101 1.80 -5.61 -8.11
C CYS A 101 3.25 -5.60 -8.65
N ASP A 102 3.57 -4.67 -9.56
CA ASP A 102 4.91 -4.51 -10.11
C ASP A 102 5.92 -4.14 -9.03
N PHE A 103 5.53 -3.26 -8.11
CA PHE A 103 6.39 -2.89 -6.99
C PHE A 103 6.62 -4.09 -6.08
N ALA A 104 5.57 -4.79 -5.66
CA ALA A 104 5.66 -5.98 -4.81
C ALA A 104 6.61 -7.03 -5.42
N SER A 105 6.48 -7.30 -6.71
CA SER A 105 7.34 -8.24 -7.43
C SER A 105 8.81 -7.80 -7.43
N LYS A 106 9.09 -6.52 -7.76
CA LYS A 106 10.47 -5.99 -7.83
C LYS A 106 11.13 -5.86 -6.46
N ASP A 107 10.36 -5.52 -5.45
CA ASP A 107 10.83 -5.33 -4.08
C ASP A 107 11.00 -6.67 -3.34
N GLY A 108 10.48 -7.77 -3.88
CA GLY A 108 10.50 -9.09 -3.24
C GLY A 108 9.52 -9.18 -2.07
N ALA A 109 8.39 -8.47 -2.14
CA ALA A 109 7.36 -8.54 -1.11
C ALA A 109 6.70 -9.92 -1.11
N GLU A 110 6.65 -10.54 0.07
CA GLU A 110 6.10 -11.87 0.29
C GLU A 110 4.59 -11.82 0.59
N MET A 111 4.07 -10.63 0.89
CA MET A 111 2.65 -10.37 1.08
C MET A 111 2.32 -8.91 0.76
N ILE A 112 1.15 -8.68 0.16
CA ILE A 112 0.54 -7.35 0.08
C ILE A 112 -0.60 -7.27 1.11
N VAL A 113 -0.59 -6.23 1.94
CA VAL A 113 -1.67 -5.91 2.87
C VAL A 113 -2.37 -4.65 2.39
N ILE A 114 -3.68 -4.73 2.19
CA ILE A 114 -4.46 -3.65 1.57
C ILE A 114 -5.82 -3.49 2.26
N GLY A 115 -6.28 -2.25 2.40
CA GLY A 115 -7.62 -1.95 2.91
C GLY A 115 -8.71 -2.39 1.93
N THR A 116 -9.90 -2.71 2.44
CA THR A 116 -11.06 -3.03 1.59
C THR A 116 -11.49 -1.85 0.72
N ARG A 117 -11.21 -0.62 1.16
CA ARG A 117 -11.62 0.62 0.51
C ARG A 117 -10.49 1.66 0.60
N GLY A 118 -10.61 2.66 -0.26
CA GLY A 118 -9.76 3.83 -0.29
C GLY A 118 -10.55 5.12 -0.07
N THR A 119 -9.88 6.26 -0.20
CA THR A 119 -10.45 7.60 0.05
C THR A 119 -11.65 7.97 -0.84
N GLY A 120 -11.84 7.29 -1.98
CA GLY A 120 -12.98 7.49 -2.89
C GLY A 120 -14.10 6.43 -2.81
N GLY A 121 -14.07 5.50 -1.84
CA GLY A 121 -15.01 4.37 -1.78
C GLY A 121 -16.35 4.68 -1.09
N VAL A 122 -17.47 4.16 -1.63
CA VAL A 122 -18.79 4.20 -0.99
C VAL A 122 -18.96 3.12 0.09
N ALA A 123 -19.64 3.46 1.19
CA ALA A 123 -19.66 2.76 2.48
C ALA A 123 -20.33 1.36 2.54
N LYS A 124 -20.80 0.78 1.43
CA LYS A 124 -21.48 -0.54 1.45
C LYS A 124 -20.48 -1.70 1.28
N LEU A 125 -20.92 -2.93 1.57
CA LEU A 125 -20.19 -4.23 1.68
C LEU A 125 -19.35 -4.69 0.46
N MET A 126 -18.83 -3.78 -0.35
CA MET A 126 -18.11 -4.07 -1.58
C MET A 126 -16.59 -4.02 -1.36
N LEU A 127 -15.88 -4.99 -1.93
CA LEU A 127 -14.44 -4.92 -2.09
C LEU A 127 -14.10 -3.81 -3.10
N GLY A 128 -13.27 -2.85 -2.70
CA GLY A 128 -12.87 -1.73 -3.54
C GLY A 128 -12.13 -2.18 -4.79
N SER A 129 -12.18 -1.35 -5.84
CA SER A 129 -11.61 -1.67 -7.16
C SER A 129 -10.11 -2.03 -7.10
N VAL A 130 -9.34 -1.30 -6.30
CA VAL A 130 -7.90 -1.55 -6.12
C VAL A 130 -7.67 -2.85 -5.37
N ALA A 131 -8.32 -3.07 -4.24
CA ALA A 131 -8.20 -4.31 -3.47
C ALA A 131 -8.58 -5.53 -4.32
N ALA A 132 -9.72 -5.47 -5.03
CA ALA A 132 -10.16 -6.52 -5.91
C ALA A 132 -9.19 -6.77 -7.08
N GLY A 133 -8.62 -5.71 -7.65
CA GLY A 133 -7.61 -5.80 -8.70
C GLY A 133 -6.31 -6.44 -8.21
N VAL A 134 -5.81 -6.02 -7.05
CA VAL A 134 -4.58 -6.57 -6.45
C VAL A 134 -4.77 -8.03 -6.09
N THR A 135 -5.89 -8.43 -5.48
CA THR A 135 -6.18 -9.84 -5.18
C THR A 135 -6.19 -10.73 -6.43
N ARG A 136 -6.62 -10.19 -7.59
CA ARG A 136 -6.63 -10.95 -8.85
C ARG A 136 -5.28 -10.99 -9.56
N SER A 137 -4.46 -9.95 -9.43
CA SER A 137 -3.26 -9.76 -10.25
C SER A 137 -1.94 -9.99 -9.51
N SER A 138 -1.94 -10.02 -8.17
CA SER A 138 -0.73 -10.18 -7.38
C SER A 138 -0.10 -11.55 -7.58
N THR A 139 1.24 -11.59 -7.64
CA THR A 139 2.03 -12.82 -7.66
C THR A 139 2.34 -13.36 -6.27
N CYS A 140 2.07 -12.59 -5.21
CA CYS A 140 2.22 -12.99 -3.81
C CYS A 140 0.88 -12.92 -3.05
N PRO A 141 0.75 -13.62 -1.91
CA PRO A 141 -0.44 -13.56 -1.06
C PRO A 141 -0.92 -12.14 -0.77
N VAL A 142 -2.24 -11.96 -0.74
CA VAL A 142 -2.88 -10.67 -0.46
C VAL A 142 -3.76 -10.80 0.79
N LEU A 143 -3.50 -9.97 1.80
CA LEU A 143 -4.35 -9.82 2.97
C LEU A 143 -5.21 -8.56 2.81
N VAL A 144 -6.52 -8.74 2.79
CA VAL A 144 -7.48 -7.64 2.71
C VAL A 144 -8.04 -7.34 4.10
N VAL A 145 -7.92 -6.08 4.52
CA VAL A 145 -8.27 -5.62 5.87
C VAL A 145 -9.46 -4.65 5.84
N LYS A 146 -10.37 -4.76 6.81
CA LYS A 146 -11.56 -3.90 6.97
C LYS A 146 -11.46 -3.06 8.24
#